data_AF-A0A2J4P9B5-F1
#
_entry.id   AF-A0A2J4P9B5-F1
#
_cell.length_a   1.000
_cell.length_b   1.000
_cell.length_c   1.000
_cell.angle_alpha   90.00
_cell.angle_beta   90.00
_cell.angle_gamma   90.00
#
_symmetry.space_group_name_H-M   'P 1'
#
loop_
_entity.id
_entity.type
_entity.pdbx_description
1 polymer ?
#
loop_
_entity_poly.entity_id
_entity_poly.type
_entity_poly.pdbx_seq_one_letter_code
_entity_poly.pdbx_strand_id
1 'polypeptide(L)'
;VLVVGAGSSGVQIADELRRAGRAVWLSVGAHDRPPRRYRQRDFCWWLGVLGLWDAAANQPGKEHVTIAVSGARGGHTVDFRQLAHQGITLVGQTHGFTEGKAVFRADLADNIRLGDASYLALLDAADEYIARNGLSLPEEPEARFFLPDPDCLTQPLTELDLAAAGVSCIIWATGYTTDYRWLKVNAFNEQQRPRHHRGVSSEPGVYFLGLPWLSRRGSTFIWGVWHDAKYIADQIAIQRQYQR
;
A
#
# COMPACT_ATOMS: atom_id res chain seq x y z
N VAL A 1 5.09 21.94 3.92
CA VAL A 1 4.38 21.15 2.88
C VAL A 1 3.55 20.10 3.60
N LEU A 2 2.27 19.98 3.28
CA LEU A 2 1.42 18.89 3.77
C LEU A 2 1.32 17.80 2.70
N VAL A 3 1.73 16.58 3.02
CA VAL A 3 1.57 15.41 2.16
C VAL A 3 0.38 14.61 2.68
N VAL A 4 -0.68 14.48 1.87
CA VAL A 4 -1.91 13.77 2.22
C VAL A 4 -1.85 12.36 1.63
N GLY A 5 -1.77 11.35 2.49
CA GLY A 5 -1.65 9.95 2.11
C GLY A 5 -0.25 9.40 2.41
N ALA A 6 -0.21 8.29 3.15
CA ALA A 6 1.02 7.65 3.62
C ALA A 6 1.26 6.26 3.02
N GLY A 7 0.80 6.03 1.79
CA GLY A 7 1.27 4.89 0.99
C GLY A 7 2.72 5.07 0.56
N SER A 8 3.28 4.09 -0.16
CA SER A 8 4.69 4.10 -0.60
C SER A 8 5.15 5.45 -1.20
N SER A 9 4.40 6.01 -2.15
CA SER A 9 4.76 7.28 -2.79
C SER A 9 4.70 8.47 -1.82
N GLY A 10 3.65 8.56 -0.99
CA GLY A 10 3.47 9.68 -0.05
C GLY A 10 4.56 9.71 1.02
N VAL A 11 4.93 8.54 1.56
CA VAL A 11 6.06 8.41 2.48
C VAL A 11 7.37 8.85 1.83
N GLN A 12 7.64 8.38 0.62
CA GLN A 12 8.88 8.71 -0.08
C GLN A 12 8.96 10.21 -0.40
N ILE A 13 7.87 10.81 -0.89
CA ILE A 13 7.79 12.26 -1.15
C ILE A 13 8.05 13.04 0.14
N ALA A 14 7.45 12.63 1.26
CA ALA A 14 7.65 13.30 2.54
C ALA A 14 9.11 13.24 3.02
N ASP A 15 9.75 12.06 2.93
CA ASP A 15 11.17 11.87 3.26
C ASP A 15 12.09 12.73 2.37
N GLU A 16 11.86 12.73 1.05
CA GLU A 16 12.67 13.50 0.11
C GLU A 16 12.51 15.02 0.31
N LEU A 17 11.28 15.49 0.55
CA LEU A 17 11.03 16.89 0.89
C LEU A 17 11.71 17.30 2.20
N ARG A 18 11.67 16.42 3.22
CA ARG A 18 12.34 16.68 4.49
C ARG A 18 13.85 16.79 4.31
N ARG A 19 14.45 15.86 3.56
CA ARG A 19 15.89 15.87 3.22
C ARG A 19 16.28 17.09 2.40
N ALA A 20 15.38 17.61 1.58
CA ALA A 20 15.55 18.88 0.86
C ALA A 20 15.37 20.13 1.76
N GLY A 21 15.26 19.96 3.08
CA GLY A 21 15.19 21.06 4.04
C GLY A 21 13.79 21.65 4.22
N ARG A 22 12.73 21.00 3.75
CA ARG A 22 11.35 21.49 3.95
C ARG A 22 10.80 21.04 5.32
N ALA A 23 9.95 21.87 5.91
CA ALA A 23 9.05 21.45 6.97
C ALA A 23 7.91 20.63 6.35
N VAL A 24 7.68 19.42 6.87
CA VAL A 24 6.77 18.44 6.28
C VAL A 24 5.81 17.90 7.32
N TRP A 25 4.53 17.94 6.97
CA TRP A 25 3.47 17.22 7.67
C TRP A 25 3.04 16.04 6.80
N LEU A 26 2.98 14.85 7.37
CA LEU A 26 2.54 13.65 6.66
C LEU A 26 1.25 13.13 7.29
N SER A 27 0.15 13.16 6.53
CA SER A 27 -1.13 12.61 6.96
C SER A 27 -1.16 11.10 6.77
N VAL A 28 -1.26 10.38 7.89
CA VAL A 28 -1.17 8.92 7.96
C VAL A 28 -2.56 8.31 8.16
N GLY A 29 -2.99 7.52 7.19
CA GLY A 29 -4.17 6.67 7.30
C GLY A 29 -3.80 5.20 7.56
N ALA A 30 -4.80 4.33 7.53
CA ALA A 30 -4.61 2.88 7.64
C ALA A 30 -3.63 2.34 6.58
N HIS A 31 -2.65 1.55 7.03
CA HIS A 31 -1.61 0.99 6.17
C HIS A 31 -1.06 -0.31 6.78
N ASP A 32 -0.56 -1.19 5.93
CA ASP A 32 0.38 -2.23 6.31
C ASP A 32 1.81 -1.70 6.04
N ARG A 33 2.80 -2.05 6.87
CA ARG A 33 4.20 -1.63 6.67
C ARG A 33 5.16 -2.82 6.68
N PRO A 34 5.14 -3.66 5.65
CA PRO A 34 5.99 -4.85 5.63
C PRO A 34 7.49 -4.50 5.66
N PRO A 35 8.36 -5.39 6.16
CA PRO A 35 9.80 -5.22 6.03
C PRO A 35 10.16 -5.10 4.56
N ARG A 36 11.12 -4.25 4.21
CA ARG A 36 11.69 -4.28 2.86
C ARG A 36 12.45 -5.59 2.63
N ARG A 37 13.22 -5.99 3.65
CA ARG A 37 13.96 -7.25 3.73
C ARG A 37 13.88 -7.76 5.17
N TYR A 38 13.93 -9.07 5.33
CA TYR A 38 14.05 -9.74 6.62
C TYR A 38 14.76 -11.08 6.44
N ARG A 39 15.69 -11.42 7.35
CA ARG A 39 16.49 -12.65 7.31
C ARG A 39 17.20 -12.81 5.96
N GLN A 40 17.77 -11.71 5.46
CA GLN A 40 18.42 -11.56 4.14
C GLN A 40 17.52 -11.77 2.90
N ARG A 41 16.22 -12.02 3.08
CA ARG A 41 15.27 -12.22 1.97
C ARG A 41 14.40 -10.99 1.76
N ASP A 42 14.05 -10.77 0.50
CA ASP A 42 13.20 -9.66 0.06
C ASP A 42 11.74 -9.89 0.48
N PHE A 43 10.99 -8.83 0.75
CA PHE A 43 9.56 -8.92 0.99
C PHE A 43 8.81 -9.73 -0.07
N CYS A 44 9.12 -9.53 -1.35
CA CYS A 44 8.50 -10.24 -2.45
C CYS A 44 8.80 -11.75 -2.41
N TRP A 45 9.97 -12.14 -1.89
CA TRP A 45 10.32 -13.54 -1.67
C TRP A 45 9.47 -14.14 -0.54
N TRP A 46 9.35 -13.42 0.59
CA TRP A 46 8.49 -13.82 1.71
C TRP A 46 7.03 -13.99 1.29
N LEU A 47 6.49 -13.04 0.52
CA LEU A 47 5.14 -13.16 -0.03
C LEU A 47 4.95 -14.41 -0.91
N GLY A 48 6.00 -14.85 -1.62
CA GLY A 48 5.97 -16.06 -2.42
C GLY A 48 5.94 -17.32 -1.58
N VAL A 49 6.91 -17.50 -0.69
CA VAL A 49 7.03 -18.73 0.10
C VAL A 49 5.91 -18.90 1.12
N LEU A 50 5.32 -17.81 1.58
CA LEU A 50 4.15 -17.80 2.46
C LEU A 50 2.82 -17.95 1.70
N GLY A 51 2.85 -18.09 0.36
CA GLY A 51 1.66 -18.22 -0.48
C GLY A 51 0.79 -16.96 -0.56
N LEU A 52 1.29 -15.82 -0.08
CA LEU A 52 0.53 -14.58 0.03
C LEU A 52 0.29 -13.92 -1.34
N TRP A 53 1.13 -14.17 -2.34
CA TRP A 53 0.88 -13.72 -3.72
C TRP A 53 -0.32 -14.42 -4.37
N ASP A 54 -0.56 -15.67 -3.98
CA ASP A 54 -1.58 -16.55 -4.58
C ASP A 54 -2.92 -16.52 -3.81
N ALA A 55 -3.02 -15.72 -2.75
CA ALA A 55 -4.25 -15.52 -2.02
C ALA A 55 -5.38 -15.09 -2.98
N ALA A 56 -6.46 -15.87 -3.03
CA ALA A 56 -7.54 -15.74 -4.00
C ALA A 56 -8.52 -14.60 -3.70
N ALA A 57 -8.56 -14.13 -2.45
CA ALA A 57 -9.45 -13.07 -2.02
C ALA A 57 -8.79 -12.16 -0.98
N ASN A 58 -9.15 -10.88 -1.03
CA ASN A 58 -8.78 -9.95 0.03
C ASN A 58 -9.59 -10.25 1.29
N GLN A 59 -9.02 -9.92 2.44
CA GLN A 59 -9.77 -9.95 3.69
C GLN A 59 -10.79 -8.79 3.68
N PRO A 60 -12.05 -9.02 4.09
CA PRO A 60 -13.03 -7.96 4.24
C PRO A 60 -12.50 -6.81 5.10
N GLY A 61 -12.67 -5.57 4.65
CA GLY A 61 -12.19 -4.37 5.35
C GLY A 61 -10.73 -4.00 5.06
N LYS A 62 -10.00 -4.79 4.24
CA LYS A 62 -8.63 -4.46 3.77
C LYS A 62 -8.58 -4.02 2.30
N GLU A 63 -9.72 -3.67 1.70
CA GLU A 63 -9.80 -3.33 0.28
C GLU A 63 -9.00 -2.07 -0.10
N HIS A 64 -8.78 -1.18 0.86
CA HIS A 64 -8.08 0.10 0.65
C HIS A 64 -6.87 0.29 1.58
N VAL A 65 -6.41 -0.77 2.25
CA VAL A 65 -5.20 -0.68 3.09
C VAL A 65 -3.97 -0.66 2.17
N THR A 66 -3.30 0.49 2.14
CA THR A 66 -2.06 0.64 1.36
C THR A 66 -0.91 -0.10 2.04
N ILE A 67 0.10 -0.46 1.26
CA ILE A 67 1.41 -0.83 1.80
C ILE A 67 2.33 0.40 1.80
N ALA A 68 3.14 0.54 2.84
CA ALA A 68 4.23 1.51 2.91
C ALA A 68 5.57 0.77 2.73
N VAL A 69 6.12 0.80 1.52
CA VAL A 69 7.39 0.15 1.16
C VAL A 69 8.23 1.11 0.34
N SER A 70 9.53 1.20 0.64
CA SER A 70 10.45 2.03 -0.13
C SER A 70 11.32 1.22 -1.08
N GLY A 71 11.31 1.58 -2.37
CA GLY A 71 12.32 1.15 -3.34
C GLY A 71 13.51 2.11 -3.45
N ALA A 72 13.42 3.29 -2.82
CA ALA A 72 14.43 4.34 -2.95
C ALA A 72 15.76 3.93 -2.29
N ARG A 73 16.87 4.35 -2.91
CA ARG A 73 18.23 4.19 -2.36
C ARG A 73 18.59 2.72 -2.03
N GLY A 74 18.22 1.79 -2.90
CA GLY A 74 18.41 0.34 -2.68
C GLY A 74 17.31 -0.33 -1.85
N GLY A 75 16.34 0.45 -1.37
CA GLY A 75 15.20 0.00 -0.59
C GLY A 75 15.52 -0.13 0.90
N HIS A 76 14.57 0.31 1.72
CA HIS A 76 14.64 0.20 3.19
C HIS A 76 13.24 -0.02 3.77
N THR A 77 13.19 -0.62 4.95
CA THR A 77 11.94 -0.76 5.71
C THR A 77 11.48 0.62 6.12
N VAL A 78 10.21 0.95 5.83
CA VAL A 78 9.61 2.21 6.26
C VAL A 78 9.29 2.10 7.76
N ASP A 79 9.81 3.06 8.54
CA ASP A 79 9.47 3.25 9.95
C ASP A 79 9.00 4.70 10.16
N PHE A 80 7.72 4.86 10.51
CA PHE A 80 7.12 6.18 10.75
C PHE A 80 7.74 6.90 11.95
N ARG A 81 8.17 6.18 12.99
CA ARG A 81 8.87 6.80 14.13
C ARG A 81 10.21 7.34 13.68
N GLN A 82 10.92 6.61 12.84
CA GLN A 82 12.17 7.08 12.26
C GLN A 82 11.97 8.36 11.44
N LEU A 83 10.93 8.41 10.60
CA LEU A 83 10.57 9.62 9.84
C LEU A 83 10.30 10.82 10.76
N ALA A 84 9.60 10.58 11.86
CA ALA A 84 9.31 11.61 12.85
C ALA A 84 10.57 12.14 13.56
N HIS A 85 11.44 11.23 14.01
CA HIS A 85 12.74 11.57 14.59
C HIS A 85 13.67 12.29 13.59
N GLN A 86 13.44 12.14 12.29
CA GLN A 86 14.14 12.89 11.22
C GLN A 86 13.49 14.28 10.94
N GLY A 87 12.45 14.64 11.67
CA GLY A 87 11.81 15.96 11.64
C GLY A 87 10.59 16.07 10.74
N ILE A 88 9.95 14.96 10.36
CA ILE A 88 8.61 14.98 9.76
C ILE A 88 7.57 15.00 10.89
N THR A 89 6.58 15.89 10.82
CA THR A 89 5.45 15.84 11.76
C THR A 89 4.39 14.89 11.21
N LEU A 90 4.16 13.78 11.90
CA LEU A 90 3.05 12.88 11.55
C LEU A 90 1.74 13.47 12.08
N VAL A 91 0.69 13.38 11.28
CA VAL A 91 -0.68 13.76 11.65
C VAL A 91 -1.65 12.66 11.25
N GLY A 92 -2.82 12.62 11.89
CA GLY A 92 -3.84 11.61 11.57
C GLY A 92 -4.37 11.73 10.14
N GLN A 93 -5.32 10.85 9.79
CA GLN A 93 -5.95 10.90 8.48
C GLN A 93 -6.63 12.26 8.29
N THR A 94 -6.35 12.92 7.16
CA THR A 94 -6.98 14.20 6.82
C THR A 94 -8.48 14.00 6.67
N HIS A 95 -9.26 14.65 7.53
CA HIS A 95 -10.72 14.63 7.51
C HIS A 95 -11.28 15.67 6.54
N GLY A 96 -10.70 16.87 6.55
CA GLY A 96 -11.15 17.96 5.70
C GLY A 96 -10.35 19.24 5.92
N PHE A 97 -10.82 20.31 5.28
CA PHE A 97 -10.26 21.65 5.41
C PHE A 97 -11.38 22.63 5.79
N THR A 98 -11.14 23.45 6.80
CA THR A 98 -12.10 24.48 7.25
C THR A 98 -11.35 25.75 7.60
N GLU A 99 -11.79 26.89 7.07
CA GLU A 99 -11.25 28.22 7.41
C GLU A 99 -9.71 28.32 7.36
N GLY A 100 -9.08 27.71 6.33
CA GLY A 100 -7.61 27.73 6.18
C GLY A 100 -6.85 26.74 7.07
N LYS A 101 -7.56 25.92 7.85
CA LYS A 101 -7.00 24.83 8.66
C LYS A 101 -7.21 23.47 8.01
N ALA A 102 -6.23 22.59 8.12
CA ALA A 102 -6.42 21.15 7.89
C ALA A 102 -6.91 20.50 9.19
N VAL A 103 -7.92 19.63 9.10
CA VAL A 103 -8.48 18.88 10.23
C VAL A 103 -8.13 17.41 10.07
N PHE A 104 -7.65 16.78 11.14
CA PHE A 104 -7.21 15.39 11.16
C PHE A 104 -8.07 14.56 12.11
N ARG A 105 -8.22 13.28 11.80
CA ARG A 105 -8.82 12.30 12.70
C ARG A 105 -7.85 12.00 13.86
N ALA A 106 -8.40 11.66 15.01
CA ALA A 106 -7.64 11.19 16.17
C ALA A 106 -7.28 9.69 16.03
N ASP A 107 -6.68 9.31 14.90
CA ASP A 107 -6.42 7.90 14.54
C ASP A 107 -4.94 7.59 14.28
N LEU A 108 -4.05 8.58 14.44
CA LEU A 108 -2.62 8.42 14.12
C LEU A 108 -1.98 7.28 14.91
N ALA A 109 -2.11 7.30 16.25
CA ALA A 109 -1.49 6.30 17.12
C ALA A 109 -1.98 4.88 16.79
N ASP A 110 -3.28 4.71 16.54
CA ASP A 110 -3.85 3.44 16.15
C ASP A 110 -3.38 2.97 14.77
N ASN A 111 -3.30 3.87 13.79
CA ASN A 111 -2.79 3.55 12.47
C ASN A 111 -1.32 3.07 12.53
N ILE A 112 -0.46 3.74 13.32
CA ILE A 112 0.94 3.32 13.51
C ILE A 112 1.00 1.95 14.20
N ARG A 113 0.26 1.76 15.30
CA ARG A 113 0.23 0.50 16.04
C ARG A 113 -0.25 -0.67 15.20
N LEU A 114 -1.28 -0.48 14.37
CA LEU A 114 -1.78 -1.50 13.45
C LEU A 114 -0.76 -1.82 12.34
N GLY A 115 -0.08 -0.79 11.81
CA GLY A 115 1.04 -0.97 10.91
C GLY A 115 2.16 -1.80 11.54
N ASP A 116 2.54 -1.52 12.79
CA ASP A 116 3.54 -2.28 13.55
C ASP A 116 3.13 -3.75 13.74
N ALA A 117 1.87 -3.98 14.07
CA ALA A 117 1.33 -5.33 14.21
C ALA A 117 1.38 -6.10 12.88
N SER A 118 1.06 -5.44 11.75
CA SER A 118 1.15 -6.06 10.41
C SER A 118 2.59 -6.47 10.06
N TYR A 119 3.56 -5.64 10.46
CA TYR A 119 4.99 -5.89 10.25
C TYR A 119 5.46 -7.09 11.07
N LEU A 120 5.19 -7.11 12.38
CA LEU A 120 5.59 -8.19 13.27
C LEU A 120 4.95 -9.52 12.86
N ALA A 121 3.68 -9.51 12.46
CA ALA A 121 2.99 -10.71 11.99
C ALA A 121 3.67 -11.34 10.76
N LEU A 122 4.25 -10.53 9.87
CA LEU A 122 5.03 -11.06 8.75
C LEU A 122 6.37 -11.64 9.21
N LEU A 123 7.05 -10.99 10.17
CA LEU A 123 8.30 -11.53 10.73
C LEU A 123 8.05 -12.88 11.41
N ASP A 124 6.98 -12.99 12.19
CA ASP A 124 6.57 -14.23 12.86
C ASP A 124 6.27 -15.35 11.84
N ALA A 125 5.53 -15.03 10.77
CA ALA A 125 5.25 -15.99 9.70
C ALA A 125 6.53 -16.43 8.97
N ALA A 126 7.48 -15.52 8.77
CA ALA A 126 8.78 -15.82 8.17
C ALA A 126 9.62 -16.74 9.07
N ASP A 127 9.72 -16.43 10.36
CA ASP A 127 10.43 -17.26 11.35
C ASP A 127 9.80 -18.66 11.46
N GLU A 128 8.48 -18.75 11.47
CA GLU A 128 7.76 -20.02 11.47
C GLU A 128 8.02 -20.83 10.19
N TYR A 129 8.04 -20.17 9.02
CA TYR A 129 8.37 -20.81 7.75
C TYR A 129 9.81 -21.34 7.74
N ILE A 130 10.77 -20.57 8.26
CA ILE A 130 12.18 -20.98 8.39
C ILE A 130 12.28 -22.26 9.23
N ALA A 131 11.65 -22.26 10.41
CA ALA A 131 11.70 -23.40 11.33
C ALA A 131 11.07 -24.66 10.71
N ARG A 132 9.90 -24.53 10.08
CA ARG A 132 9.19 -25.65 9.43
C ARG A 132 9.93 -26.25 8.25
N ASN A 133 10.71 -25.44 7.53
CA ASN A 133 11.41 -25.87 6.31
C ASN A 133 12.92 -26.10 6.52
N GLY A 134 13.43 -25.95 7.74
CA GLY A 134 14.84 -26.16 8.07
C GLY A 134 15.80 -25.23 7.32
N LEU A 135 15.40 -23.98 7.06
CA LEU A 135 16.23 -23.03 6.32
C LEU A 135 17.37 -22.47 7.19
N SER A 136 18.58 -22.40 6.63
CA SER A 136 19.72 -21.74 7.28
C SER A 136 19.77 -20.26 6.87
N LEU A 137 18.97 -19.43 7.54
CA LEU A 137 19.01 -17.96 7.41
C LEU A 137 19.46 -17.33 8.74
N PRO A 138 20.33 -16.30 8.71
CA PRO A 138 20.85 -15.69 9.94
C PRO A 138 19.74 -15.00 10.74
N GLU A 139 19.93 -14.89 12.05
CA GLU A 139 19.04 -14.11 12.91
C GLU A 139 19.15 -12.61 12.67
N GLU A 140 18.03 -11.92 12.89
CA GLU A 140 17.89 -10.46 12.74
C GLU A 140 16.98 -9.93 13.88
N PRO A 141 17.38 -10.09 15.16
CA PRO A 141 16.58 -9.63 16.30
C PRO A 141 16.33 -8.12 16.28
N GLU A 142 17.23 -7.36 15.67
CA GLU A 142 17.15 -5.91 15.54
C GLU A 142 15.93 -5.43 14.74
N ALA A 143 15.42 -6.28 13.83
CA ALA A 143 14.21 -5.99 13.08
C ALA A 143 12.98 -5.81 13.98
N ARG A 144 13.03 -6.27 15.25
CA ARG A 144 11.93 -6.19 16.22
C ARG A 144 12.06 -5.01 17.20
N PHE A 145 13.13 -4.22 17.13
CA PHE A 145 13.27 -3.03 17.96
C PHE A 145 12.57 -1.83 17.32
N PHE A 146 11.73 -1.16 18.10
CA PHE A 146 11.09 0.10 17.71
C PHE A 146 11.71 1.27 18.45
N LEU A 147 11.83 2.39 17.74
CA LEU A 147 12.21 3.66 18.35
C LEU A 147 11.13 4.12 19.36
N PRO A 148 11.47 4.98 20.32
CA PRO A 148 10.49 5.62 21.20
C PRO A 148 9.45 6.41 20.40
N ASP A 149 8.22 6.48 20.93
CA ASP A 149 7.16 7.29 20.34
C ASP A 149 7.53 8.78 20.37
N PRO A 150 7.47 9.48 19.21
CA PRO A 150 7.74 10.92 19.14
C PRO A 150 6.55 11.73 19.68
N ASP A 151 6.76 13.02 19.98
CA ASP A 151 5.72 13.92 20.50
C ASP A 151 4.47 13.98 19.61
N CYS A 152 4.63 13.97 18.28
CA CYS A 152 3.50 13.99 17.36
C CYS A 152 2.64 12.71 17.42
N LEU A 153 3.12 11.63 18.02
CA LEU A 153 2.38 10.40 18.22
C LEU A 153 1.71 10.34 19.60
N THR A 154 2.36 10.86 20.63
CA THR A 154 1.80 10.92 22.00
C THR A 154 0.82 12.07 22.18
N GLN A 155 0.99 13.15 21.42
CA GLN A 155 0.14 14.35 21.41
C GLN A 155 -0.18 14.74 19.96
N PRO A 156 -1.00 13.95 19.24
CA PRO A 156 -1.29 14.18 17.84
C PRO A 156 -2.08 15.47 17.63
N LEU A 157 -1.69 16.25 16.64
CA LEU A 157 -2.46 17.41 16.18
C LEU A 157 -3.80 16.96 15.58
N THR A 158 -4.88 17.57 16.03
CA THR A 158 -6.23 17.41 15.46
C THR A 158 -6.54 18.49 14.41
N GLU A 159 -5.85 19.62 14.46
CA GLU A 159 -5.92 20.68 13.46
C GLU A 159 -4.55 21.32 13.20
N LEU A 160 -4.38 21.88 12.01
CA LEU A 160 -3.19 22.63 11.60
C LEU A 160 -3.62 23.86 10.80
N ASP A 161 -3.36 25.05 11.35
CA ASP A 161 -3.45 26.30 10.59
C ASP A 161 -2.34 26.34 9.54
N LEU A 162 -2.74 26.30 8.26
CA LEU A 162 -1.80 26.16 7.16
C LEU A 162 -0.94 27.40 7.00
N ALA A 163 -1.49 28.60 7.20
CA ALA A 163 -0.77 29.85 7.04
C ALA A 163 0.22 30.04 8.19
N ALA A 164 -0.21 29.85 9.43
CA ALA A 164 0.64 29.96 10.62
C ALA A 164 1.77 28.91 10.61
N ALA A 165 1.51 27.71 10.10
CA ALA A 165 2.52 26.67 9.92
C ALA A 165 3.43 26.86 8.68
N GLY A 166 3.20 27.89 7.87
CA GLY A 166 3.96 28.13 6.64
C GLY A 166 3.75 27.06 5.55
N VAL A 167 2.61 26.37 5.58
CA VAL A 167 2.23 25.39 4.56
C VAL A 167 1.65 26.12 3.34
N SER A 168 2.49 26.29 2.31
CA SER A 168 2.09 26.87 1.02
C SER A 168 1.75 25.84 -0.06
N CYS A 169 1.96 24.55 0.22
CA CYS A 169 1.78 23.47 -0.74
C CYS A 169 1.20 22.23 -0.06
N ILE A 170 0.19 21.65 -0.70
CA ILE A 170 -0.43 20.37 -0.32
C ILE A 170 -0.22 19.40 -1.49
N ILE A 171 0.31 18.22 -1.20
CA ILE A 171 0.52 17.14 -2.17
C ILE A 171 -0.47 16.02 -1.86
N TRP A 172 -1.32 15.70 -2.84
CA TRP A 172 -2.29 14.62 -2.74
C TRP A 172 -1.67 13.30 -3.24
N ALA A 173 -1.24 12.46 -2.30
CA ALA A 173 -0.70 11.12 -2.54
C ALA A 173 -1.72 10.04 -2.14
N THR A 174 -2.99 10.24 -2.49
CA THR A 174 -4.14 9.42 -2.07
C THR A 174 -4.52 8.32 -3.06
N GLY A 175 -3.69 8.07 -4.08
CA GLY A 175 -3.90 7.05 -5.10
C GLY A 175 -4.73 7.53 -6.29
N TYR A 176 -5.37 6.60 -6.98
CA TYR A 176 -6.17 6.86 -8.18
C TYR A 176 -7.37 5.90 -8.23
N THR A 177 -8.32 6.21 -9.10
CA THR A 177 -9.43 5.32 -9.44
C THR A 177 -9.45 5.06 -10.94
N THR A 178 -10.09 3.96 -11.35
CA THR A 178 -10.27 3.61 -12.76
C THR A 178 -11.51 4.29 -13.32
N ASP A 179 -11.39 4.93 -14.49
CA ASP A 179 -12.52 5.48 -15.23
C ASP A 179 -12.77 4.66 -16.50
N TYR A 180 -13.87 3.89 -16.52
CA TYR A 180 -14.26 3.06 -17.65
C TYR A 180 -15.26 3.73 -18.60
N ARG A 181 -15.66 4.99 -18.35
CA ARG A 181 -16.72 5.66 -19.14
C ARG A 181 -16.37 5.83 -20.63
N TRP A 182 -15.10 5.71 -21.00
CA TRP A 182 -14.65 5.74 -22.39
C TRP A 182 -15.01 4.47 -23.17
N LEU A 183 -15.14 3.31 -22.49
CA LEU A 183 -15.46 2.02 -23.13
C LEU A 183 -16.99 1.83 -23.17
N LYS A 184 -17.58 1.88 -24.36
CA LYS A 184 -19.04 1.81 -24.58
C LYS A 184 -19.51 0.37 -24.83
N VAL A 185 -19.59 -0.42 -23.77
CA VAL A 185 -19.97 -1.85 -23.80
C VAL A 185 -20.84 -2.23 -22.60
N ASN A 186 -21.58 -3.34 -22.68
CA ASN A 186 -22.40 -3.84 -21.57
C ASN A 186 -21.58 -4.73 -20.61
N ALA A 187 -20.42 -4.24 -20.18
CA ALA A 187 -19.45 -4.98 -19.36
C ALA A 187 -19.35 -4.50 -17.91
N PHE A 188 -20.17 -3.55 -17.47
CA PHE A 188 -20.03 -2.89 -16.16
C PHE A 188 -21.26 -3.07 -15.28
N ASN A 189 -21.07 -3.02 -13.96
CA ASN A 189 -22.17 -2.98 -13.00
C ASN A 189 -22.65 -1.54 -12.75
N GLU A 190 -23.64 -1.38 -11.86
CA GLU A 190 -24.22 -0.08 -11.51
C GLU A 190 -23.19 0.90 -10.92
N GLN A 191 -22.15 0.37 -10.27
CA GLN A 191 -21.03 1.13 -9.72
C GLN A 191 -19.91 1.38 -10.77
N GLN A 192 -20.17 1.14 -12.06
CA GLN A 192 -19.21 1.25 -13.16
C GLN A 192 -17.97 0.36 -13.01
N ARG A 193 -18.06 -0.72 -12.22
CA ARG A 193 -16.99 -1.71 -12.08
C ARG A 193 -17.14 -2.80 -13.13
N PRO A 194 -16.03 -3.28 -13.72
CA PRO A 194 -16.02 -4.42 -14.63
C PRO A 194 -16.75 -5.65 -14.07
N ARG A 195 -17.73 -6.18 -14.81
CA ARG A 195 -18.31 -7.50 -14.60
C ARG A 195 -17.46 -8.51 -15.34
N HIS A 196 -16.76 -9.36 -14.60
CA HIS A 196 -15.89 -10.38 -15.18
C HIS A 196 -15.78 -11.61 -14.29
N HIS A 197 -15.34 -12.72 -14.89
CA HIS A 197 -14.79 -13.86 -14.18
C HIS A 197 -13.32 -14.00 -14.55
N ARG A 198 -12.41 -13.76 -13.60
CA ARG A 198 -10.94 -13.78 -13.81
C ARG A 198 -10.47 -13.00 -15.06
N GLY A 199 -11.07 -11.83 -15.29
CA GLY A 199 -10.74 -10.96 -16.41
C GLY A 199 -11.54 -11.21 -17.70
N VAL A 200 -12.29 -12.31 -17.81
CA VAL A 200 -13.20 -12.53 -18.94
C VAL A 200 -14.50 -11.77 -18.69
N SER A 201 -14.85 -10.82 -19.56
CA SER A 201 -16.08 -10.03 -19.41
C SER A 201 -17.33 -10.83 -19.76
N SER A 202 -18.50 -10.35 -19.31
CA SER A 202 -19.79 -10.75 -19.85
C SER A 202 -20.00 -10.30 -21.30
N GLU A 203 -19.33 -9.24 -21.76
CA GLU A 203 -19.36 -8.79 -23.14
C GLU A 203 -18.32 -9.57 -23.98
N PRO A 204 -18.74 -10.29 -25.05
CA PRO A 204 -17.82 -11.00 -25.92
C PRO A 204 -16.75 -10.08 -26.53
N GLY A 205 -15.50 -10.53 -26.50
CA GLY A 205 -14.36 -9.77 -27.05
C GLY A 205 -13.78 -8.72 -26.10
N VAL A 206 -14.36 -8.52 -24.91
CA VAL A 206 -13.83 -7.62 -23.88
C VAL A 206 -13.16 -8.43 -22.77
N TYR A 207 -11.95 -8.01 -22.38
CA TYR A 207 -11.18 -8.64 -21.32
C TYR A 207 -10.53 -7.58 -20.43
N PHE A 208 -10.39 -7.87 -19.15
CA PHE A 208 -9.78 -7.00 -18.15
C PHE A 208 -8.56 -7.67 -17.54
N LEU A 209 -7.43 -6.95 -17.49
CA LEU A 209 -6.16 -7.43 -16.95
C LEU A 209 -5.61 -6.40 -15.96
N GLY A 210 -4.90 -6.86 -14.93
CA GLY A 210 -4.23 -5.98 -13.97
C GLY A 210 -5.13 -5.41 -12.86
N LEU A 211 -6.40 -5.85 -12.79
CA LEU A 211 -7.32 -5.42 -11.75
C LEU A 211 -6.82 -5.90 -10.36
N PRO A 212 -7.02 -5.09 -9.30
CA PRO A 212 -6.78 -5.54 -7.93
C PRO A 212 -7.57 -6.82 -7.66
N TRP A 213 -6.89 -7.85 -7.14
CA TRP A 213 -7.50 -9.14 -6.80
C TRP A 213 -8.27 -9.81 -7.96
N LEU A 214 -7.79 -9.65 -9.21
CA LEU A 214 -8.45 -10.21 -10.40
C LEU A 214 -8.64 -11.73 -10.32
N SER A 215 -7.56 -12.47 -10.09
CA SER A 215 -7.60 -13.88 -9.70
C SER A 215 -6.88 -14.16 -8.39
N ARG A 216 -5.97 -13.27 -8.00
CA ARG A 216 -5.13 -13.38 -6.81
C ARG A 216 -4.60 -12.02 -6.37
N ARG A 217 -4.00 -11.94 -5.18
CA ARG A 217 -3.34 -10.72 -4.69
C ARG A 217 -2.33 -10.15 -5.70
N GLY A 218 -1.53 -11.02 -6.30
CA GLY A 218 -0.48 -10.65 -7.28
C GLY A 218 -0.98 -10.03 -8.60
N SER A 219 -2.28 -10.07 -8.90
CA SER A 219 -2.84 -9.70 -10.20
C SER A 219 -2.53 -8.27 -10.66
N THR A 220 -2.40 -7.34 -9.72
CA THR A 220 -2.12 -5.92 -10.02
C THR A 220 -0.63 -5.58 -10.06
N PHE A 221 0.24 -6.53 -9.68
CA PHE A 221 1.68 -6.32 -9.60
C PHE A 221 2.39 -6.91 -10.83
N ILE A 222 3.47 -6.26 -11.26
CA ILE A 222 4.34 -6.75 -12.34
C ILE A 222 4.79 -8.20 -12.08
N TRP A 223 5.02 -8.55 -10.82
CA TRP A 223 5.40 -9.90 -10.39
C TRP A 223 4.37 -10.98 -10.77
N GLY A 224 3.06 -10.67 -10.65
CA GLY A 224 1.99 -11.68 -10.71
C GLY A 224 1.04 -11.57 -11.91
N VAL A 225 0.99 -10.41 -12.57
CA VAL A 225 0.03 -10.13 -13.66
C VAL A 225 0.10 -11.12 -14.82
N TRP A 226 1.27 -11.75 -15.05
CA TRP A 226 1.47 -12.71 -16.14
C TRP A 226 0.59 -13.96 -16.02
N HIS A 227 0.20 -14.38 -14.80
CA HIS A 227 -0.71 -15.50 -14.62
C HIS A 227 -2.10 -15.22 -15.23
N ASP A 228 -2.60 -13.99 -15.01
CA ASP A 228 -3.88 -13.56 -15.57
C ASP A 228 -3.76 -13.31 -17.06
N ALA A 229 -2.65 -12.72 -17.51
CA ALA A 229 -2.40 -12.49 -18.92
C ALA A 229 -2.39 -13.80 -19.72
N LYS A 230 -1.71 -14.85 -19.19
CA LYS A 230 -1.71 -16.18 -19.78
C LYS A 230 -3.12 -16.76 -19.85
N TYR A 231 -3.86 -16.72 -18.75
CA TYR A 231 -5.23 -17.23 -18.70
C TYR A 231 -6.12 -16.52 -19.73
N ILE A 232 -6.09 -15.19 -19.79
CA ILE A 232 -6.88 -14.41 -20.74
C ILE A 232 -6.49 -14.73 -22.19
N ALA A 233 -5.21 -14.86 -22.49
CA ALA A 233 -4.73 -15.24 -23.82
C ALA A 233 -5.28 -16.62 -24.25
N ASP A 234 -5.26 -17.60 -23.34
CA ASP A 234 -5.82 -18.93 -23.58
C ASP A 234 -7.35 -18.82 -23.86
N GLN A 235 -8.09 -18.01 -23.10
CA GLN A 235 -9.52 -17.78 -23.34
C GLN A 235 -9.80 -17.10 -24.69
N ILE A 236 -8.99 -16.12 -25.09
CA ILE A 236 -9.11 -15.46 -26.41
C ILE A 236 -8.89 -16.48 -27.53
N ALA A 237 -7.88 -17.35 -27.40
CA ALA A 237 -7.58 -18.38 -28.40
C ALA A 237 -8.73 -19.38 -28.56
N ILE A 238 -9.29 -19.86 -27.45
CA ILE A 238 -10.45 -20.77 -27.43
C ILE A 238 -11.66 -20.11 -28.12
N GLN A 239 -11.99 -18.87 -27.77
CA GLN A 239 -13.14 -18.17 -28.37
C GLN A 239 -12.97 -17.98 -29.88
N ARG A 240 -11.76 -17.68 -30.34
CA ARG A 240 -11.46 -17.58 -31.78
C ARG A 240 -11.61 -18.89 -32.54
N GLN A 241 -11.43 -20.04 -31.89
CA GLN A 241 -11.66 -21.34 -32.53
C GLN A 241 -13.14 -21.57 -32.82
N TYR A 242 -14.04 -21.12 -31.95
CA TYR A 242 -15.49 -21.24 -32.17
C TYR A 242 -16.05 -20.26 -33.22
N GLN A 243 -15.27 -19.25 -33.62
CA GLN A 243 -15.64 -18.26 -34.63
C GLN A 243 -15.12 -18.60 -36.04
N ARG A 244 -14.32 -19.66 -36.17
CA ARG A 244 -13.85 -20.20 -37.45
C ARG A 244 -14.78 -21.30 -37.92
#